data_AF-A0A8T5IQJ8-F1
#
_entry.id   AF-A0A8T5IQJ8-F1
#
_cell.length_a   1.000
_cell.length_b   1.000
_cell.length_c   1.000
_cell.angle_alpha   90.00
_cell.angle_beta   90.00
_cell.angle_gamma   90.00
#
_symmetry.space_group_name_H-M   'P 1'
#
loop_
_entity.id
_entity.type
_entity.pdbx_description
1 polymer ?
#
loop_
_entity_poly.entity_id
_entity_poly.type
_entity_poly.pdbx_seq_one_letter_code
_entity_poly.pdbx_strand_id
1 'polypeptide(L)'
;MLFKKKLMYAGIISAATLVASIFMRLVPCRVSPNLPNPLYKWTLCSLNPDTYQATGSITEYFGYTTALTESYILTLLLTFVVVMIFFHFTTKKKRKD
;
A
#
# COMPACT_ATOMS: atom_id res chain seq x y z
N MET A 1 8.43 12.26 24.79
CA MET A 1 8.05 13.12 23.63
C MET A 1 8.46 12.56 22.26
N LEU A 2 9.65 11.96 22.12
CA LEU A 2 10.12 11.43 20.82
C LEU A 2 9.20 10.39 20.17
N PHE A 3 8.57 9.50 20.96
CA PHE A 3 7.67 8.48 20.43
C PHE A 3 6.37 9.08 19.84
N LYS A 4 5.81 10.11 20.48
CA LYS A 4 4.63 10.83 19.97
C LYS A 4 4.92 11.49 18.62
N LYS A 5 6.10 12.10 18.46
CA LYS A 5 6.54 12.68 17.18
C LYS A 5 6.69 11.61 16.09
N LYS A 6 7.27 10.45 16.40
CA LYS A 6 7.41 9.33 15.45
C LYS A 6 6.07 8.78 14.98
N LEU A 7 5.12 8.59 15.89
CA LEU A 7 3.75 8.17 15.55
C LEU A 7 3.07 9.18 14.62
N MET A 8 3.20 10.48 14.93
CA MET A 8 2.63 11.54 14.10
C MET A 8 3.25 11.56 12.69
N TYR A 9 4.57 11.47 12.58
CA TYR A 9 5.24 11.40 11.27
C TYR A 9 4.89 10.12 10.51
N ALA A 10 4.82 8.97 11.18
CA ALA A 10 4.42 7.72 10.53
C ALA A 10 3.00 7.79 9.98
N GLY A 11 2.07 8.40 10.73
CA GLY A 11 0.70 8.64 10.27
C GLY A 11 0.61 9.61 9.08
N ILE A 12 1.40 10.69 9.09
CA ILE A 12 1.46 11.64 7.96
C ILE A 12 2.02 10.95 6.71
N ILE A 13 3.09 10.18 6.86
CA ILE A 13 3.72 9.48 5.74
C ILE A 13 2.79 8.39 5.17
N SER A 14 2.10 7.62 6.02
CA SER A 14 1.16 6.61 5.54
C SER A 14 -0.02 7.24 4.80
N ALA A 15 -0.58 8.34 5.31
CA ALA A 15 -1.63 9.09 4.64
C ALA A 15 -1.15 9.69 3.30
N ALA A 16 0.04 10.29 3.27
CA ALA A 16 0.63 10.81 2.03
C ALA A 16 0.88 9.70 0.99
N THR A 17 1.32 8.52 1.44
CA THR A 17 1.55 7.36 0.56
C THR A 17 0.24 6.83 0.00
N LEU A 18 -0.84 6.82 0.80
CA LEU A 18 -2.17 6.48 0.33
C LEU A 18 -2.67 7.45 -0.73
N VAL A 19 -2.50 8.76 -0.51
CA VAL A 19 -2.88 9.77 -1.51
C VAL A 19 -2.06 9.60 -2.78
N ALA A 20 -0.75 9.36 -2.66
CA ALA A 20 0.12 9.11 -3.80
C ALA A 20 -0.30 7.85 -4.58
N SER A 21 -0.77 6.79 -3.91
CA SER A 21 -1.19 5.56 -4.57
C SER A 21 -2.51 5.67 -5.33
N ILE A 22 -3.29 6.74 -5.11
CA ILE A 22 -4.45 7.07 -5.94
C ILE A 22 -4.00 7.57 -7.31
N PHE A 23 -2.94 8.39 -7.36
CA PHE A 23 -2.45 8.98 -8.61
C PHE A 23 -1.38 8.14 -9.31
N MET A 24 -0.60 7.36 -8.56
CA MET A 24 0.53 6.57 -9.07
C MET A 24 0.31 5.08 -8.84
N ARG A 25 0.86 4.27 -9.74
CA ARG A 25 0.85 2.80 -9.63
C ARG A 25 1.91 2.34 -8.63
N LEU A 26 1.55 2.33 -7.36
CA LEU A 26 2.44 1.98 -6.25
C LEU A 26 2.06 0.69 -5.55
N VAL A 27 0.82 0.22 -5.72
CA VAL A 27 0.29 -0.91 -4.96
C VAL A 27 0.51 -2.20 -5.74
N PRO A 28 1.19 -3.21 -5.17
CA PRO A 28 1.31 -4.50 -5.82
C PRO A 28 -0.06 -5.13 -5.99
N CYS A 29 -0.36 -5.57 -7.20
CA CYS A 29 -1.61 -6.21 -7.55
C CYS A 29 -1.34 -7.36 -8.51
N ARG A 30 -2.26 -8.32 -8.54
CA ARG A 30 -2.31 -9.35 -9.57
C ARG A 30 -3.50 -9.09 -10.47
N VAL A 31 -3.27 -9.11 -11.77
CA VAL A 31 -4.33 -8.95 -12.77
C VAL A 31 -4.44 -10.23 -13.57
N SER A 32 -5.66 -10.71 -13.79
CA SER A 32 -5.97 -11.83 -14.67
C SER A 32 -7.14 -11.48 -15.58
N PRO A 33 -7.18 -12.00 -16.82
CA PRO A 33 -8.44 -12.05 -17.56
C PRO A 33 -9.46 -12.92 -16.80
N ASN A 34 -10.74 -12.56 -16.90
CA ASN A 34 -11.88 -13.29 -16.33
C ASN A 34 -12.19 -14.52 -17.20
N LEU A 35 -11.32 -15.52 -17.12
CA LEU A 35 -11.40 -16.80 -17.83
C LEU A 35 -11.41 -17.95 -16.80
N PRO A 36 -11.95 -19.14 -17.14
CA PRO A 36 -12.04 -20.27 -16.21
C PRO A 36 -10.69 -20.73 -15.63
N ASN A 37 -9.59 -20.45 -16.33
CA ASN A 37 -8.22 -20.66 -15.85
C ASN A 37 -7.49 -19.31 -15.81
N PRO A 38 -7.66 -18.52 -14.73
CA PRO A 38 -7.06 -17.20 -14.62
C PRO A 38 -5.54 -17.30 -14.50
N LEU A 39 -4.82 -16.62 -15.41
CA LEU A 39 -3.37 -16.46 -15.35
C LEU A 39 -3.04 -15.11 -14.72
N TYR A 40 -2.78 -15.14 -13.42
CA TYR A 40 -2.43 -13.95 -12.65
C TYR A 40 -1.02 -13.47 -12.95
N LYS A 41 -0.90 -12.19 -13.31
CA LYS A 41 0.39 -11.50 -13.46
C LYS A 41 0.53 -10.42 -12.41
N TRP A 42 1.66 -10.42 -11.71
CA TRP A 42 2.01 -9.33 -10.80
C TRP A 42 2.31 -8.06 -11.57
N THR A 43 1.72 -6.97 -11.13
CA THR A 43 1.96 -5.62 -11.63
C THR A 43 1.75 -4.60 -10.50
N LEU A 44 1.92 -3.32 -10.81
CA LEU A 44 1.61 -2.23 -9.90
C LEU A 44 0.31 -1.55 -10.35
N CYS A 45 -0.63 -1.39 -9.43
CA CYS A 45 -1.91 -0.75 -9.62
C CYS A 45 -1.97 0.57 -8.84
N SER A 46 -2.80 1.48 -9.33
CA SER A 46 -3.28 2.63 -8.56
C SER A 46 -4.53 2.23 -7.79
N LEU A 47 -4.76 2.83 -6.63
CA LEU A 47 -6.00 2.69 -5.86
C LEU A 47 -7.01 3.78 -6.23
N ASN A 48 -7.15 4.06 -7.52
CA ASN A 48 -8.08 5.07 -8.01
C ASN A 48 -9.50 4.48 -8.10
N PRO A 49 -10.52 5.09 -7.46
CA PRO A 49 -11.90 4.60 -7.59
C PRO A 49 -12.47 4.80 -9.00
N ASP A 50 -11.95 5.76 -9.76
CA ASP A 50 -12.43 6.10 -11.11
C ASP A 50 -11.72 5.30 -12.21
N THR A 51 -10.71 4.49 -11.88
CA THR A 51 -10.14 3.60 -12.89
C THR A 51 -11.11 2.48 -13.19
N TYR A 52 -11.77 2.59 -14.34
CA TYR A 52 -12.54 1.51 -14.95
C TYR A 52 -11.67 0.25 -15.01
N GLN A 53 -11.99 -0.76 -14.20
CA GLN A 53 -11.46 -2.09 -14.43
C GLN A 53 -11.91 -2.49 -15.83
N ALA A 54 -10.96 -2.82 -16.70
CA ALA A 54 -11.27 -3.25 -18.05
C ALA A 54 -12.26 -4.42 -17.94
N THR A 55 -13.43 -4.28 -18.58
CA THR A 55 -14.52 -5.24 -18.52
C THR A 55 -13.99 -6.61 -18.94
N GLY A 56 -13.99 -7.57 -18.00
CA GLY A 56 -13.40 -8.89 -18.22
C GLY A 56 -11.99 -9.10 -17.65
N SER A 57 -11.49 -8.21 -16.78
CA SER A 57 -10.29 -8.45 -15.97
C SER A 57 -10.60 -8.44 -14.47
N ILE A 58 -9.98 -9.35 -13.72
CA ILE A 58 -10.02 -9.42 -12.27
C ILE A 58 -8.72 -8.81 -11.75
N THR A 59 -8.82 -7.81 -10.88
CA THR A 59 -7.67 -7.18 -10.21
C THR A 59 -7.71 -7.49 -8.72
N GLU A 60 -6.70 -8.20 -8.23
CA GLU A 60 -6.49 -8.50 -6.81
C GLU A 60 -5.36 -7.64 -6.27
N TYR A 61 -5.69 -6.68 -5.42
CA TYR A 61 -4.73 -5.90 -4.67
C TYR A 61 -4.05 -6.78 -3.62
N PHE A 62 -2.72 -6.64 -3.50
CA PHE A 62 -1.87 -7.46 -2.65
C PHE A 62 -1.98 -8.98 -2.90
N GLY A 63 -2.67 -9.41 -3.97
CA GLY A 63 -2.96 -10.82 -4.26
C GLY A 63 -3.95 -11.47 -3.28
N TYR A 64 -4.79 -10.67 -2.60
CA TYR A 64 -5.74 -11.17 -1.61
C TYR A 64 -7.14 -10.57 -1.74
N THR A 65 -7.28 -9.29 -2.12
CA THR A 65 -8.58 -8.61 -2.13
C THR A 65 -8.85 -7.91 -3.46
N THR A 66 -10.09 -7.97 -3.92
CA THR A 66 -10.58 -7.17 -5.06
C THR A 66 -11.26 -5.89 -4.59
N ALA A 67 -11.52 -5.76 -3.28
CA ALA A 67 -12.19 -4.61 -2.69
C ALA A 67 -11.21 -3.44 -2.52
N LEU A 68 -11.55 -2.30 -3.14
CA LEU A 68 -10.74 -1.09 -3.07
C LEU A 68 -10.60 -0.56 -1.64
N THR A 69 -11.68 -0.64 -0.86
CA THR A 69 -11.74 -0.17 0.53
C THR A 69 -10.77 -0.93 1.45
N GLU A 70 -10.73 -2.25 1.32
CA GLU A 70 -9.78 -3.10 2.06
C GLU A 70 -8.34 -2.78 1.65
N SER A 71 -8.13 -2.50 0.37
CA SER A 71 -6.82 -2.16 -0.19
C SER A 71 -6.29 -0.83 0.32
N TYR A 72 -7.16 0.17 0.54
CA TYR A 72 -6.80 1.43 1.19
C TYR A 72 -6.30 1.19 2.62
N ILE A 73 -7.05 0.41 3.40
CA ILE A 73 -6.72 0.10 4.80
C ILE A 73 -5.40 -0.65 4.87
N LEU A 74 -5.22 -1.67 4.02
CA LEU A 74 -3.98 -2.45 3.92
C LEU A 74 -2.78 -1.55 3.57
N THR A 75 -2.95 -0.66 2.59
CA THR A 75 -1.88 0.27 2.20
C THR A 75 -1.49 1.18 3.37
N LEU A 76 -2.47 1.72 4.09
CA LEU A 76 -2.22 2.60 5.24
C LEU A 76 -1.51 1.82 6.37
N LEU A 77 -1.97 0.62 6.71
CA LEU A 77 -1.36 -0.20 7.75
C LEU A 77 0.06 -0.66 7.40
N LEU A 78 0.27 -1.18 6.19
CA LEU A 78 1.57 -1.65 5.74
C LEU A 78 2.60 -0.51 5.72
N THR A 79 2.24 0.63 5.13
CA THR A 79 3.13 1.80 5.07
C THR A 79 3.45 2.32 6.46
N PHE A 80 2.45 2.38 7.35
CA PHE A 80 2.64 2.79 8.73
C PHE A 80 3.61 1.85 9.48
N VAL A 81 3.44 0.53 9.36
CA VAL A 81 4.31 -0.46 10.00
C VAL A 81 5.74 -0.36 9.45
N VAL A 82 5.91 -0.28 8.13
CA VAL A 82 7.23 -0.14 7.49
C VAL A 82 7.96 1.13 7.98
N VAL A 83 7.26 2.26 8.03
CA VAL A 83 7.82 3.53 8.50
C VAL A 83 8.16 3.49 9.99
N MET A 84 7.31 2.86 10.81
CA MET A 84 7.59 2.66 12.24
C MET A 84 8.81 1.78 12.47
N ILE A 85 8.94 0.68 11.71
CA ILE A 85 10.11 -0.19 11.74
C ILE A 85 11.37 0.60 11.33
N PHE A 86 11.30 1.36 10.23
CA PHE A 86 12.41 2.20 9.77
C PHE A 86 12.83 3.22 10.83
N PHE A 87 11.88 3.93 11.45
CA PHE A 87 12.18 4.86 12.54
C PHE A 87 12.74 4.15 13.78
N HIS A 88 12.31 2.92 14.07
CA HIS A 88 12.87 2.13 15.17
C HIS A 88 14.36 1.83 14.94
N PHE A 89 14.73 1.37 13.74
CA PHE A 89 16.12 1.04 13.40
C PHE A 89 17.02 2.28 13.34
N THR A 90 16.57 3.35 12.67
CA THR A 90 17.36 4.58 12.51
C THR A 90 17.64 5.31 13.82
N THR A 91 16.69 5.29 14.77
CA THR A 91 16.88 5.98 16.05
C THR A 91 17.68 5.20 17.09
N LYS A 92 17.77 3.86 16.98
CA LYS A 92 18.68 3.07 17.84
C LYS A 92 20.16 3.36 17.55
N LYS A 93 20.49 3.76 16.31
CA LYS A 93 21.88 3.99 15.89
C LYS A 93 22.52 5.22 16.56
N LYS A 94 21.74 6.20 17.03
CA LYS A 94 22.24 7.43 17.67
C LYS A 94 22.60 7.32 19.16
N ARG A 95 22.53 6.14 19.79
CA ARG A 95 22.81 5.95 21.23
C ARG A 95 24.20 5.33 21.51
N LYS A 96 25.06 5.27 20.49
CA LYS A 96 26.46 4.87 20.58
C LYS A 96 27.31 5.96 19.92
N ASP A 97 27.39 7.12 20.56
CA ASP A 97 28.47 8.09 20.43
C ASP A 97 28.56 8.82 21.78
#